data_AF-A0A352F1L8-F1
#
_entry.id   AF-A0A352F1L8-F1
#
_cell.length_a   1.000
_cell.length_b   1.000
_cell.length_c   1.000
_cell.angle_alpha   90.00
_cell.angle_beta   90.00
_cell.angle_gamma   90.00
#
_symmetry.space_group_name_H-M   'P 1'
#
loop_
_entity.id
_entity.type
_entity.pdbx_description
1 polymer ?
#
loop_
_entity_poly.entity_id
_entity_poly.type
_entity_poly.pdbx_seq_one_letter_code
_entity_poly.pdbx_strand_id
1 'polypeptide(L)'
;MAPEYGATMGFFPVDEETCVYLKATGRTDEQVEAVRNYYKAQGMFGIPKSGECNYSKVLDLDLASISPGVAGPKRPQDRIELSDLKNRFVDLLQKPASEGGYGKSKQETDSRYFTRIGTIDIARKPIAGGGEQTPTPVAVAVSGDVTAQNTSVWTETEMVNNRPTPDRLDEVHPEEFPHAEVDLGHGDVLIAAITSCTNTSNPSVMLAAGLLAKKAVERGLTVGAAVKNSLAPGSRVVTEYLQKTGLQPYLDQLGFNLVGYGCTTCIG
;
A
#
# COMPACT_ATOMS: atom_id res chain seq x y z
N MET A 1 11.18 4.27 -1.54
CA MET A 1 11.71 3.82 -0.24
C MET A 1 13.12 4.35 0.04
N ALA A 2 13.47 5.57 -0.41
CA ALA A 2 14.81 6.12 -0.20
C ALA A 2 15.17 6.44 1.26
N PRO A 3 14.24 7.01 2.05
CA PRO A 3 14.48 7.26 3.47
C PRO A 3 14.79 5.98 4.26
N GLU A 4 14.22 4.83 3.89
CA GLU A 4 14.40 3.56 4.60
C GLU A 4 15.83 3.03 4.56
N TYR A 5 16.58 3.30 3.48
CA TYR A 5 18.01 2.98 3.39
C TYR A 5 18.94 4.18 3.61
N GLY A 6 18.38 5.30 4.11
CA GLY A 6 19.14 6.47 4.56
C GLY A 6 19.67 7.38 3.45
N ALA A 7 19.18 7.26 2.22
CA ALA A 7 19.59 8.15 1.14
C ALA A 7 18.78 9.45 1.12
N THR A 8 19.40 10.54 0.66
CA THR A 8 18.72 11.81 0.38
C THR A 8 17.67 11.65 -0.72
N MET A 9 17.98 10.87 -1.77
CA MET A 9 17.12 10.63 -2.92
C MET A 9 17.52 9.31 -3.60
N GLY A 10 16.52 8.59 -4.13
CA GLY A 10 16.74 7.59 -5.17
C GLY A 10 16.40 8.21 -6.53
N PHE A 11 17.31 8.11 -7.50
CA PHE A 11 17.15 8.76 -8.80
C PHE A 11 17.23 7.76 -9.94
N PHE A 12 16.23 7.80 -10.81
CA PHE A 12 16.20 7.10 -12.08
C PHE A 12 16.19 8.19 -13.18
N PRO A 13 17.19 8.23 -14.09
CA PRO A 13 17.21 9.18 -15.19
C PRO A 13 15.97 9.08 -16.08
N VAL A 14 15.59 10.21 -16.70
CA VAL A 14 14.48 10.24 -17.64
C VAL A 14 14.87 9.49 -18.91
N ASP A 15 14.07 8.52 -19.28
CA ASP A 15 14.28 7.65 -20.43
C ASP A 15 12.96 7.38 -21.17
N GLU A 16 12.97 6.41 -22.08
CA GLU A 16 11.79 6.08 -22.88
C GLU A 16 10.67 5.46 -22.03
N GLU A 17 10.97 4.71 -20.98
CA GLU A 17 9.95 4.19 -20.04
C GLU A 17 9.24 5.33 -19.31
N THR A 18 9.96 6.40 -19.00
CA THR A 18 9.36 7.64 -18.47
C THR A 18 8.35 8.23 -19.48
N CYS A 19 8.70 8.29 -20.76
CA CYS A 19 7.79 8.76 -21.82
C CYS A 19 6.57 7.86 -21.98
N VAL A 20 6.74 6.53 -21.94
CA VAL A 20 5.65 5.55 -21.97
C VAL A 20 4.70 5.78 -20.81
N TYR A 21 5.22 5.96 -19.59
CA TYR A 21 4.41 6.26 -18.41
C TYR A 21 3.64 7.58 -18.54
N LEU A 22 4.28 8.65 -19.02
CA LEU A 22 3.61 9.94 -19.24
C LEU A 22 2.46 9.81 -20.24
N LYS A 23 2.66 9.08 -21.34
CA LYS A 23 1.62 8.81 -22.33
C LYS A 23 0.48 7.98 -21.73
N ALA A 24 0.80 6.91 -21.00
CA ALA A 24 -0.18 6.05 -20.35
C ALA A 24 -1.03 6.77 -19.29
N THR A 25 -0.48 7.82 -18.69
CA THR A 25 -1.18 8.68 -17.72
C THR A 25 -1.84 9.91 -18.36
N GLY A 26 -2.05 9.90 -19.68
CA GLY A 26 -2.90 10.84 -20.38
C GLY A 26 -2.22 12.11 -20.90
N ARG A 27 -0.88 12.22 -20.88
CA ARG A 27 -0.19 13.36 -21.51
C ARG A 27 -0.29 13.27 -23.03
N THR A 28 -0.41 14.42 -23.71
CA THR A 28 -0.50 14.46 -25.17
C THR A 28 0.83 14.07 -25.83
N ASP A 29 0.81 13.70 -27.10
CA ASP A 29 2.04 13.39 -27.83
C ASP A 29 2.98 14.59 -27.88
N GLU A 30 2.45 15.81 -28.03
CA GLU A 30 3.30 17.01 -28.01
C GLU A 30 3.97 17.22 -26.64
N GLN A 31 3.25 16.98 -25.54
CA GLN A 31 3.81 17.12 -24.19
C GLN A 31 4.91 16.08 -23.94
N VAL A 32 4.68 14.82 -24.32
CA VAL A 32 5.67 13.74 -24.16
C VAL A 32 6.91 14.03 -25.01
N GLU A 33 6.72 14.47 -26.24
CA GLU A 33 7.82 14.84 -27.14
C GLU A 33 8.59 16.08 -26.65
N ALA A 34 7.90 17.05 -26.04
CA ALA A 34 8.55 18.21 -25.42
C ALA A 34 9.47 17.79 -24.26
N VAL A 35 9.01 16.90 -23.37
CA VAL A 35 9.84 16.33 -22.30
C VAL A 35 11.03 15.59 -22.88
N ARG A 36 10.80 14.70 -23.85
CA ARG A 36 11.85 13.93 -24.53
C ARG A 36 12.92 14.85 -25.13
N ASN A 37 12.52 15.86 -25.89
CA ASN A 37 13.43 16.79 -26.54
C ASN A 37 14.17 17.69 -25.56
N TYR A 38 13.52 18.13 -24.49
CA TYR A 38 14.14 18.93 -23.43
C TYR A 38 15.29 18.18 -22.75
N TYR A 39 15.09 16.92 -22.36
CA TYR A 39 16.15 16.12 -21.73
C TYR A 39 17.23 15.70 -22.74
N LYS A 40 16.87 15.41 -23.99
CA LYS A 40 17.86 15.14 -25.06
C LYS A 40 18.76 16.34 -25.34
N ALA A 41 18.19 17.53 -25.45
CA ALA A 41 18.95 18.76 -25.71
C ALA A 41 19.97 19.07 -24.60
N GLN A 42 19.69 18.64 -23.37
CA GLN A 42 20.60 18.77 -22.23
C GLN A 42 21.59 17.61 -22.07
N GLY A 43 21.49 16.56 -22.90
CA GLY A 43 22.30 15.35 -22.73
C GLY A 43 21.95 14.54 -21.48
N MET A 44 20.71 14.65 -20.98
CA MET A 44 20.22 14.00 -19.77
C MET A 44 19.11 12.97 -20.03
N PHE A 45 18.95 12.53 -21.29
CA PHE A 45 17.96 11.52 -21.67
C PHE A 45 18.61 10.15 -21.84
N GLY A 46 18.09 9.15 -21.11
CA GLY A 46 18.57 7.77 -21.10
C GLY A 46 19.37 7.41 -19.85
N ILE A 47 19.49 6.11 -19.59
CA ILE A 47 20.30 5.58 -18.49
C ILE A 47 21.79 5.67 -18.88
N PRO A 48 22.65 6.32 -18.06
CA PRO A 48 24.08 6.36 -18.30
C PRO A 48 24.67 4.95 -18.35
N LYS A 49 25.53 4.69 -19.34
CA LYS A 49 26.27 3.44 -19.40
C LYS A 49 27.34 3.42 -18.32
N SER A 50 27.80 2.21 -17.99
CA SER A 50 28.94 2.04 -17.07
C SER A 50 30.14 2.87 -17.54
N GLY A 51 30.65 3.73 -16.65
CA GLY A 51 31.76 4.63 -16.91
C GLY A 51 31.41 6.02 -17.45
N GLU A 52 30.15 6.28 -17.83
CA GLU A 52 29.73 7.63 -18.30
C GLU A 52 29.54 8.62 -17.14
N CYS A 53 29.42 8.13 -15.90
CA CYS A 53 29.26 8.93 -14.69
C CYS A 53 30.32 8.55 -13.65
N ASN A 54 30.88 9.57 -12.99
CA ASN A 54 31.84 9.38 -11.90
C ASN A 54 31.10 9.22 -10.56
N TYR A 55 30.74 7.98 -10.22
CA TYR A 55 30.13 7.65 -8.93
C TYR A 55 31.20 7.42 -7.85
N SER A 56 30.95 7.91 -6.62
CA SER A 56 31.84 7.65 -5.48
C SER A 56 31.93 6.18 -5.11
N LYS A 57 30.84 5.42 -5.36
CA LYS A 57 30.75 3.97 -5.20
C LYS A 57 29.78 3.42 -6.25
N VAL A 58 30.11 2.27 -6.81
CA VAL A 58 29.24 1.48 -7.70
C VAL A 58 28.86 0.20 -6.97
N LEU A 59 27.58 -0.17 -7.02
CA LEU A 59 27.05 -1.40 -6.45
C LEU A 59 26.34 -2.18 -7.56
N ASP A 60 26.56 -3.48 -7.59
CA ASP A 60 25.94 -4.39 -8.55
C ASP A 60 24.83 -5.21 -7.88
N LEU A 61 23.69 -5.34 -8.55
CA LEU A 61 22.57 -6.18 -8.13
C LEU A 61 22.10 -7.03 -9.31
N ASP A 62 22.32 -8.34 -9.23
CA ASP A 62 21.77 -9.28 -10.19
C ASP A 62 20.29 -9.51 -9.90
N LEU A 63 19.41 -9.04 -10.80
CA LEU A 63 17.96 -9.22 -10.67
C LEU A 63 17.55 -10.69 -10.68
N ALA A 64 18.32 -11.57 -11.33
CA ALA A 64 18.03 -13.00 -11.36
C ALA A 64 18.26 -13.68 -9.99
N SER A 65 19.06 -13.05 -9.11
CA SER A 65 19.29 -13.53 -7.75
C SER A 65 18.15 -13.19 -6.78
N ILE A 66 17.20 -12.34 -7.19
CA ILE A 66 16.13 -11.87 -6.31
C ILE A 66 15.10 -12.97 -6.07
N SER A 67 14.96 -13.38 -4.81
CA SER A 67 13.89 -14.27 -4.33
C SER A 67 12.74 -13.47 -3.69
N PRO A 68 11.48 -13.96 -3.73
CA PRO A 68 10.38 -13.36 -2.98
C PRO A 68 10.68 -13.34 -1.48
N GLY A 69 10.38 -12.22 -0.83
CA GLY A 69 10.62 -12.06 0.60
C GLY A 69 9.68 -11.06 1.24
N VAL A 70 9.68 -11.06 2.57
CA VAL A 70 8.99 -10.09 3.42
C VAL A 70 10.03 -9.33 4.25
N ALA A 71 9.66 -8.19 4.81
CA ALA A 71 10.51 -7.42 5.71
C ALA A 71 9.87 -7.32 7.10
N GLY A 72 10.66 -7.55 8.15
CA GLY A 72 10.19 -7.46 9.53
C GLY A 72 10.89 -8.44 10.48
N PRO A 73 10.33 -8.66 11.68
CA PRO A 73 9.05 -8.13 12.18
C PRO A 73 9.13 -6.70 12.73
N LYS A 74 10.33 -6.12 12.90
CA LYS A 74 10.52 -4.83 13.59
C LYS A 74 11.02 -3.70 12.68
N ARG A 75 11.78 -4.01 11.61
CA ARG A 75 12.42 -2.98 10.77
C ARG A 75 12.33 -3.33 9.28
N PRO A 76 12.25 -2.34 8.38
CA PRO A 76 12.09 -2.55 6.94
C PRO A 76 13.32 -3.18 6.26
N GLN A 77 14.51 -3.02 6.81
CA GLN A 77 15.73 -3.63 6.31
C GLN A 77 15.89 -5.12 6.70
N ASP A 78 15.04 -5.63 7.60
CA ASP A 78 15.10 -7.02 8.06
C ASP A 78 14.44 -7.94 7.02
N ARG A 79 15.11 -8.16 5.89
CA ARG A 79 14.61 -9.04 4.81
C ARG A 79 14.62 -10.51 5.26
N ILE A 80 13.49 -11.18 5.06
CA ILE A 80 13.30 -12.61 5.29
C ILE A 80 12.82 -13.22 3.96
N GLU A 81 13.53 -14.25 3.47
CA GLU A 81 13.06 -15.00 2.31
C GLU A 81 11.75 -15.70 2.61
N LEU A 82 10.81 -15.67 1.67
CA LEU A 82 9.46 -16.19 1.90
C LEU A 82 9.49 -17.70 2.22
N SER A 83 10.45 -18.44 1.65
CA SER A 83 10.69 -19.87 1.90
C SER A 83 11.15 -20.16 3.34
N ASP A 84 11.80 -19.21 4.01
CA ASP A 84 12.36 -19.36 5.37
C ASP A 84 11.53 -18.66 6.45
N LEU A 85 10.42 -18.02 6.06
CA LEU A 85 9.61 -17.18 6.94
C LEU A 85 9.17 -17.90 8.22
N LYS A 86 8.68 -19.14 8.10
CA LYS A 86 8.24 -19.94 9.26
C LYS A 86 9.39 -20.19 10.24
N ASN A 87 10.55 -20.60 9.76
CA ASN A 87 11.69 -20.92 10.62
C ASN A 87 12.19 -19.64 11.31
N ARG A 88 12.31 -18.54 10.57
CA ARG A 88 12.72 -17.24 11.13
C ARG A 88 11.74 -16.70 12.15
N PHE A 89 10.45 -16.85 11.92
CA PHE A 89 9.44 -16.45 12.88
C PHE A 89 9.59 -17.21 14.21
N VAL A 90 9.71 -18.54 14.15
CA VAL A 90 9.87 -19.38 15.36
C VAL A 90 11.18 -19.08 16.08
N ASP A 91 12.29 -18.94 15.36
CA ASP A 91 13.59 -18.56 15.90
C ASP A 91 13.52 -17.22 16.65
N LEU A 92 12.96 -16.19 16.00
CA LEU A 92 12.82 -14.86 16.60
C LEU A 92 11.91 -14.86 17.83
N LEU A 93 10.85 -15.66 17.85
CA LEU A 93 10.00 -15.78 19.04
C LEU A 93 10.76 -16.30 20.25
N GLN A 94 11.58 -17.32 20.05
CA GLN A 94 12.30 -17.99 21.14
C GLN A 94 13.57 -17.25 21.58
N LYS A 95 14.21 -16.55 20.64
CA LYS A 95 15.45 -15.81 20.89
C LYS A 95 15.26 -14.79 22.03
N PRO A 96 16.25 -14.61 22.93
CA PRO A 96 16.15 -13.63 24.00
C PRO A 96 15.87 -12.21 23.50
N ALA A 97 15.11 -11.44 24.27
CA ALA A 97 14.81 -10.04 23.93
C ALA A 97 16.07 -9.18 23.80
N SER A 98 17.12 -9.48 24.58
CA SER A 98 18.45 -8.85 24.51
C SER A 98 19.15 -9.02 23.16
N GLU A 99 18.77 -10.05 22.39
CA GLU A 99 19.32 -10.36 21.07
C GLU A 99 18.33 -10.07 19.94
N GLY A 100 17.28 -9.29 20.23
CA GLY A 100 16.28 -8.83 19.28
C GLY A 100 15.05 -9.75 19.12
N GLY A 101 14.97 -10.86 19.86
CA GLY A 101 13.82 -11.77 19.84
C GLY A 101 12.67 -11.36 20.77
N TYR A 102 11.83 -12.33 21.13
CA TYR A 102 10.69 -12.16 22.03
C TYR A 102 10.76 -13.00 23.32
N GLY A 103 11.80 -13.83 23.48
CA GLY A 103 12.10 -14.58 24.72
C GLY A 103 11.02 -15.59 25.13
N LYS A 104 10.26 -16.12 24.17
CA LYS A 104 9.17 -17.06 24.44
C LYS A 104 9.69 -18.48 24.59
N SER A 105 9.20 -19.19 25.61
CA SER A 105 9.44 -20.63 25.72
C SER A 105 8.76 -21.39 24.57
N LYS A 106 9.21 -22.61 24.31
CA LYS A 106 8.56 -23.49 23.33
C LYS A 106 7.09 -23.73 23.67
N GLN A 107 6.77 -23.92 24.96
CA GLN A 107 5.41 -24.11 25.42
C GLN A 107 4.52 -22.88 25.17
N GLU A 108 5.03 -21.66 25.41
CA GLU A 108 4.31 -20.44 25.07
C GLU A 108 4.10 -20.30 23.56
N THR A 109 5.12 -20.65 22.76
CA THR A 109 5.06 -20.55 21.29
C THR A 109 3.94 -21.42 20.71
N ASP A 110 3.72 -22.60 21.28
CA ASP A 110 2.69 -23.55 20.84
C ASP A 110 1.30 -23.29 21.47
N SER A 111 1.20 -22.30 22.37
CA SER A 111 -0.05 -21.99 23.07
C SER A 111 -1.07 -21.34 22.14
N ARG A 112 -2.33 -21.77 22.24
CA ARG A 112 -3.48 -21.15 21.57
C ARG A 112 -4.48 -20.65 22.61
N TYR A 113 -5.13 -19.54 22.29
CA TYR A 113 -6.06 -18.82 23.16
C TYR A 113 -7.40 -18.67 22.46
N PHE A 114 -8.41 -19.34 23.01
CA PHE A 114 -9.77 -19.20 22.54
C PHE A 114 -10.27 -17.76 22.78
N THR A 115 -10.70 -17.11 21.72
CA THR A 115 -11.08 -15.69 21.73
C THR A 115 -12.38 -15.51 20.96
N ARG A 116 -13.23 -14.60 21.44
CA ARG A 116 -14.40 -14.12 20.70
C ARG A 116 -14.07 -12.79 20.04
N ILE A 117 -14.28 -12.71 18.75
CA ILE A 117 -14.11 -11.50 17.94
C ILE A 117 -15.48 -10.99 17.47
N GLY A 118 -15.58 -9.69 17.24
CA GLY A 118 -16.83 -8.98 16.96
C GLY A 118 -17.27 -8.06 18.10
N THR A 119 -18.41 -7.38 17.95
CA THR A 119 -18.94 -6.48 18.98
C THR A 119 -19.60 -7.29 20.10
N ILE A 120 -18.95 -7.33 21.27
CA ILE A 120 -19.48 -8.00 22.47
C ILE A 120 -20.15 -6.92 23.33
N ASP A 121 -21.46 -6.68 23.15
CA ASP A 121 -22.30 -5.82 24.03
C ASP A 121 -21.64 -4.53 24.57
N ILE A 122 -20.80 -3.87 23.76
CA ILE A 122 -20.20 -2.59 24.14
C ILE A 122 -21.19 -1.51 23.72
N ALA A 123 -21.69 -0.74 24.68
CA ALA A 123 -22.57 0.40 24.42
C ALA A 123 -21.97 1.27 23.30
N ARG A 124 -22.67 1.32 22.15
CA ARG A 124 -22.26 2.08 20.96
C ARG A 124 -22.19 3.56 21.32
N LYS A 125 -20.99 4.06 21.62
CA LYS A 125 -20.75 5.50 21.68
C LYS A 125 -20.22 5.96 20.33
N PRO A 126 -20.92 6.85 19.61
CA PRO A 126 -20.34 7.48 18.43
C PRO A 126 -19.08 8.24 18.87
N ILE A 127 -17.93 7.85 18.31
CA ILE A 127 -16.67 8.56 18.47
C ILE A 127 -16.50 9.42 17.23
N ALA A 128 -16.28 10.72 17.39
CA ALA A 128 -15.89 11.56 16.27
C ALA A 128 -14.52 11.08 15.77
N GLY A 129 -14.42 10.68 14.50
CA GLY A 129 -13.14 10.36 13.86
C GLY A 129 -12.17 11.55 13.95
N GLY A 130 -10.87 11.26 13.95
CA GLY A 130 -9.84 12.30 13.91
C GLY A 130 -9.76 12.96 12.53
N GLY A 131 -9.66 14.29 12.50
CA GLY A 131 -9.50 15.10 11.29
C GLY A 131 -10.50 16.25 11.23
N GLU A 132 -10.12 17.37 10.63
CA GLU A 132 -11.03 18.50 10.39
C GLU A 132 -12.05 18.12 9.32
N GLN A 133 -13.32 17.99 9.72
CA GLN A 133 -14.44 17.54 8.88
C GLN A 133 -15.25 18.71 8.30
N THR A 134 -14.71 19.94 8.33
CA THR A 134 -15.41 21.13 7.85
C THR A 134 -15.52 21.08 6.31
N PRO A 135 -16.71 21.34 5.75
CA PRO A 135 -16.85 21.49 4.30
C PRO A 135 -15.96 22.66 3.84
N THR A 136 -14.89 22.35 3.12
CA THR A 136 -14.08 23.40 2.49
C THR A 136 -14.65 23.66 1.09
N PRO A 137 -14.92 24.93 0.72
CA PRO A 137 -15.37 25.27 -0.63
C PRO A 137 -14.40 24.76 -1.70
N VAL A 138 -14.92 24.40 -2.88
CA VAL A 138 -14.10 24.03 -4.05
C VAL A 138 -13.15 25.17 -4.37
N ALA A 139 -11.89 24.84 -4.67
CA ALA A 139 -10.88 25.81 -5.06
C ALA A 139 -11.34 26.67 -6.24
N VAL A 140 -11.25 27.99 -6.11
CA VAL A 140 -11.65 28.94 -7.14
C VAL A 140 -10.40 29.58 -7.74
N ALA A 141 -10.31 29.54 -9.07
CA ALA A 141 -9.27 30.24 -9.80
C ALA A 141 -9.35 31.75 -9.59
N VAL A 142 -8.24 32.39 -9.24
CA VAL A 142 -8.08 33.85 -9.21
C VAL A 142 -7.40 34.34 -10.48
N SER A 143 -6.54 33.51 -11.09
CA SER A 143 -5.92 33.78 -12.39
C SER A 143 -5.42 32.47 -13.02
N GLY A 144 -5.85 32.15 -14.25
CA GLY A 144 -5.54 30.87 -14.89
C GLY A 144 -6.01 29.68 -14.03
N ASP A 145 -5.12 28.72 -13.80
CA ASP A 145 -5.37 27.54 -12.93
C ASP A 145 -4.86 27.74 -11.49
N VAL A 146 -4.69 28.99 -11.04
CA VAL A 146 -4.08 29.32 -9.74
C VAL A 146 -5.10 29.96 -8.79
N THR A 147 -5.11 29.52 -7.54
CA THR A 147 -5.98 30.02 -6.46
C THR A 147 -5.40 31.26 -5.77
N ALA A 148 -6.16 31.85 -4.83
CA ALA A 148 -5.71 33.00 -4.03
C ALA A 148 -4.46 32.68 -3.18
N GLN A 149 -4.21 31.39 -2.91
CA GLN A 149 -3.11 30.87 -2.12
C GLN A 149 -1.87 30.56 -2.98
N ASN A 150 -1.90 30.94 -4.26
CA ASN A 150 -0.85 30.66 -5.23
C ASN A 150 -0.58 29.16 -5.44
N THR A 151 -1.65 28.37 -5.39
CA THR A 151 -1.65 26.90 -5.56
C THR A 151 -2.54 26.50 -6.73
N SER A 152 -2.33 25.30 -7.30
CA SER A 152 -3.11 24.82 -8.44
C SER A 152 -4.54 24.47 -8.02
N VAL A 153 -5.52 25.03 -8.73
CA VAL A 153 -6.96 24.71 -8.57
C VAL A 153 -7.19 23.21 -8.70
N TRP A 154 -6.50 22.56 -9.64
CA TRP A 154 -6.65 21.12 -9.89
C TRP A 154 -6.14 20.29 -8.71
N THR A 155 -4.95 20.62 -8.18
CA THR A 155 -4.37 19.93 -7.02
C THR A 155 -5.20 20.14 -5.75
N GLU A 156 -5.71 21.35 -5.52
CA GLU A 156 -6.58 21.60 -4.36
C GLU A 156 -7.91 20.85 -4.49
N THR A 157 -8.50 20.83 -5.69
CA THR A 157 -9.74 20.09 -5.95
C THR A 157 -9.54 18.59 -5.75
N GLU A 158 -8.41 18.03 -6.22
CA GLU A 158 -8.03 16.65 -5.96
C GLU A 158 -7.88 16.39 -4.45
N MET A 159 -7.26 17.31 -3.71
CA MET A 159 -7.05 17.16 -2.26
C MET A 159 -8.36 17.25 -1.47
N VAL A 160 -9.28 18.12 -1.86
CA VAL A 160 -10.64 18.18 -1.27
C VAL A 160 -11.40 16.90 -1.58
N ASN A 161 -11.33 16.40 -2.81
CA ASN A 161 -12.02 15.17 -3.24
C ASN A 161 -11.40 13.87 -2.66
N ASN A 162 -10.13 13.90 -2.25
CA ASN A 162 -9.46 12.77 -1.60
C ASN A 162 -9.63 12.77 -0.08
N ARG A 163 -10.36 13.73 0.50
CA ARG A 163 -10.76 13.63 1.90
C ARG A 163 -11.68 12.40 2.06
N PRO A 164 -11.55 11.63 3.15
CA PRO A 164 -12.54 10.61 3.49
C PRO A 164 -13.93 11.25 3.43
N THR A 165 -14.87 10.63 2.73
CA THR A 165 -16.22 11.19 2.61
C THR A 165 -16.83 11.36 4.00
N PRO A 166 -17.53 12.48 4.25
CA PRO A 166 -18.22 12.75 5.51
C PRO A 166 -19.50 11.92 5.69
N ASP A 167 -19.81 11.01 4.76
CA ASP A 167 -20.93 10.09 4.87
C ASP A 167 -20.64 9.14 6.05
N ARG A 168 -20.99 9.61 7.24
CA ARG A 168 -21.15 8.78 8.41
C ARG A 168 -22.15 7.70 8.02
N LEU A 169 -21.78 6.45 8.25
CA LEU A 169 -22.77 5.39 8.29
C LEU A 169 -23.76 5.76 9.40
N ASP A 170 -24.97 6.18 9.01
CA ASP A 170 -26.05 6.51 9.95
C ASP A 170 -26.45 5.28 10.77
N GLU A 171 -26.24 4.09 10.21
CA GLU A 171 -26.43 2.81 10.86
C GLU A 171 -25.25 1.87 10.57
N VAL A 172 -24.61 1.38 11.64
CA VAL A 172 -23.69 0.24 11.55
C VAL A 172 -24.54 -1.03 11.56
N HIS A 173 -24.61 -1.72 10.42
CA HIS A 173 -25.33 -2.98 10.33
C HIS A 173 -24.65 -4.03 11.22
N PRO A 174 -25.36 -4.70 12.14
CA PRO A 174 -24.77 -5.71 13.04
C PRO A 174 -24.04 -6.84 12.29
N GLU A 175 -24.44 -7.11 11.05
CA GLU A 175 -23.85 -8.12 10.17
C GLU A 175 -22.50 -7.70 9.57
N GLU A 176 -22.10 -6.42 9.67
CA GLU A 176 -20.80 -5.91 9.16
C GLU A 176 -19.60 -6.35 10.00
N PHE A 177 -19.83 -6.79 11.24
CA PHE A 177 -18.77 -7.27 12.13
C PHE A 177 -19.03 -8.73 12.49
N PRO A 178 -18.48 -9.70 11.74
CA PRO A 178 -18.78 -11.10 11.99
C PRO A 178 -18.37 -11.49 13.41
N HIS A 179 -19.34 -11.99 14.19
CA HIS A 179 -19.03 -12.69 15.42
C HIS A 179 -18.38 -14.02 15.07
N ALA A 180 -17.22 -14.26 15.65
CA ALA A 180 -16.55 -15.54 15.48
C ALA A 180 -15.84 -15.95 16.77
N GLU A 181 -15.82 -17.24 16.99
CA GLU A 181 -15.01 -17.89 18.02
C GLU A 181 -13.77 -18.44 17.32
N VAL A 182 -12.60 -17.95 17.72
CA VAL A 182 -11.33 -18.27 17.06
C VAL A 182 -10.30 -18.64 18.10
N ASP A 183 -9.54 -19.70 17.84
CA ASP A 183 -8.32 -19.97 18.59
C ASP A 183 -7.19 -19.14 17.99
N LEU A 184 -6.59 -18.26 18.78
CA LEU A 184 -5.46 -17.44 18.35
C LEU A 184 -4.15 -17.96 18.94
N GLY A 185 -3.14 -18.09 18.10
CA GLY A 185 -1.78 -18.46 18.49
C GLY A 185 -0.75 -17.50 17.92
N HIS A 186 0.51 -17.72 18.28
CA HIS A 186 1.60 -16.96 17.72
C HIS A 186 1.75 -17.22 16.21
N GLY A 187 1.77 -16.14 15.43
CA GLY A 187 1.94 -16.19 13.97
C GLY A 187 0.63 -16.09 13.19
N ASP A 188 -0.51 -16.13 13.87
CA ASP A 188 -1.80 -15.88 13.24
C ASP A 188 -1.87 -14.43 12.74
N VAL A 189 -2.30 -14.26 11.48
CA VAL A 189 -2.44 -12.95 10.84
C VAL A 189 -3.76 -12.32 11.28
N LEU A 190 -3.70 -11.16 11.91
CA LEU A 190 -4.89 -10.42 12.35
C LEU A 190 -5.18 -9.17 11.52
N ILE A 191 -4.20 -8.69 10.76
CA ILE A 191 -4.33 -7.53 9.88
C ILE A 191 -3.70 -7.89 8.54
N ALA A 192 -4.45 -7.72 7.46
CA ALA A 192 -3.96 -7.88 6.09
C ALA A 192 -4.40 -6.66 5.26
N ALA A 193 -3.51 -5.69 5.10
CA ALA A 193 -3.82 -4.44 4.42
C ALA A 193 -3.06 -4.34 3.10
N ILE A 194 -3.78 -4.17 1.99
CA ILE A 194 -3.21 -3.72 0.72
C ILE A 194 -3.28 -2.19 0.74
N THR A 195 -2.17 -1.57 1.14
CA THR A 195 -2.07 -0.12 1.38
C THR A 195 -0.73 0.42 0.84
N SER A 196 -0.45 1.69 1.12
CA SER A 196 0.76 2.43 0.78
C SER A 196 0.90 2.82 -0.69
N CYS A 197 1.22 4.09 -0.92
CA CYS A 197 1.60 4.61 -2.25
C CYS A 197 2.77 3.84 -2.87
N THR A 198 3.62 3.20 -2.06
CA THR A 198 4.76 2.38 -2.50
C THR A 198 4.33 1.26 -3.45
N ASN A 199 3.23 0.58 -3.16
CA ASN A 199 2.77 -0.58 -3.95
C ASN A 199 1.51 -0.28 -4.76
N THR A 200 0.59 0.53 -4.22
CA THR A 200 -0.70 0.78 -4.88
C THR A 200 -0.56 1.63 -6.14
N SER A 201 0.56 2.34 -6.31
CA SER A 201 0.89 3.09 -7.52
C SER A 201 1.33 2.20 -8.69
N ASN A 202 1.59 0.90 -8.45
CA ASN A 202 2.04 -0.04 -9.46
C ASN A 202 0.87 -0.93 -9.93
N PRO A 203 0.33 -0.73 -11.14
CA PRO A 203 -0.80 -1.51 -11.65
C PRO A 203 -0.51 -3.01 -11.73
N SER A 204 0.73 -3.41 -12.01
CA SER A 204 1.11 -4.82 -12.17
C SER A 204 0.88 -5.62 -10.89
N VAL A 205 1.27 -5.08 -9.73
CA VAL A 205 1.07 -5.79 -8.45
C VAL A 205 -0.37 -5.79 -7.99
N MET A 206 -1.13 -4.71 -8.27
CA MET A 206 -2.55 -4.62 -7.92
C MET A 206 -3.41 -5.55 -8.78
N LEU A 207 -3.14 -5.62 -10.09
CA LEU A 207 -3.78 -6.59 -10.97
C LEU A 207 -3.39 -8.02 -10.61
N ALA A 208 -2.13 -8.27 -10.24
CA ALA A 208 -1.70 -9.59 -9.76
C ALA A 208 -2.43 -9.99 -8.47
N ALA A 209 -2.64 -9.06 -7.52
CA ALA A 209 -3.42 -9.30 -6.31
C ALA A 209 -4.88 -9.65 -6.64
N GLY A 210 -5.52 -8.92 -7.56
CA GLY A 210 -6.88 -9.22 -8.02
C GLY A 210 -6.99 -10.57 -8.73
N LEU A 211 -6.01 -10.92 -9.58
CA LEU A 211 -5.95 -12.22 -10.25
C LEU A 211 -5.74 -13.38 -9.26
N LEU A 212 -4.93 -13.16 -8.22
CA LEU A 212 -4.73 -14.13 -7.14
C LEU A 212 -6.03 -14.31 -6.35
N ALA A 213 -6.72 -13.22 -5.99
CA ALA A 213 -8.00 -13.26 -5.32
C ALA A 213 -9.04 -14.04 -6.13
N LYS A 214 -9.14 -13.77 -7.43
CA LYS A 214 -10.00 -14.52 -8.36
C LYS A 214 -9.71 -16.02 -8.31
N LYS A 215 -8.44 -16.41 -8.46
CA LYS A 215 -8.02 -17.82 -8.44
C LYS A 215 -8.31 -18.50 -7.09
N ALA A 216 -8.22 -17.76 -5.99
CA ALA A 216 -8.50 -18.27 -4.65
C ALA A 216 -10.00 -18.51 -4.45
N VAL A 217 -10.83 -17.52 -4.80
CA VAL A 217 -12.30 -17.61 -4.73
C VAL A 217 -12.83 -18.72 -5.63
N GLU A 218 -12.34 -18.84 -6.87
CA GLU A 218 -12.73 -19.94 -7.78
C GLU A 218 -12.37 -21.33 -7.27
N ARG A 219 -11.42 -21.41 -6.31
CA ARG A 219 -11.06 -22.65 -5.60
C ARG A 219 -11.81 -22.84 -4.28
N GLY A 220 -12.75 -21.95 -3.94
CA GLY A 220 -13.52 -22.00 -2.70
C GLY A 220 -12.72 -21.59 -1.46
N LEU A 221 -11.59 -20.90 -1.63
CA LEU A 221 -10.81 -20.40 -0.50
C LEU A 221 -11.46 -19.14 0.07
N THR A 222 -11.43 -19.02 1.40
CA THR A 222 -11.91 -17.87 2.15
C THR A 222 -10.84 -17.37 3.11
N VAL A 223 -10.99 -16.15 3.62
CA VAL A 223 -10.15 -15.62 4.69
C VAL A 223 -10.82 -15.88 6.05
N GLY A 224 -10.02 -16.13 7.09
CA GLY A 224 -10.54 -16.31 8.44
C GLY A 224 -11.21 -15.04 8.98
N ALA A 225 -12.29 -15.21 9.73
CA ALA A 225 -13.08 -14.08 10.25
C ALA A 225 -12.30 -13.14 11.19
N ALA A 226 -11.18 -13.59 11.76
CA ALA A 226 -10.31 -12.79 12.63
C ALA A 226 -9.44 -11.78 11.89
N VAL A 227 -9.28 -11.92 10.58
CA VAL A 227 -8.36 -11.07 9.82
C VAL A 227 -9.08 -9.80 9.42
N LYS A 228 -8.57 -8.66 9.89
CA LYS A 228 -9.01 -7.34 9.44
C LYS A 228 -8.35 -7.02 8.10
N ASN A 229 -9.09 -7.29 7.04
CA ASN A 229 -8.65 -7.05 5.67
C ASN A 229 -9.01 -5.62 5.24
N SER A 230 -8.16 -5.01 4.41
CA SER A 230 -8.44 -3.69 3.86
C SER A 230 -7.72 -3.43 2.54
N LEU A 231 -8.38 -2.70 1.65
CA LEU A 231 -7.80 -2.15 0.43
C LEU A 231 -7.85 -0.62 0.50
N ALA A 232 -6.68 0.00 0.54
CA ALA A 232 -6.51 1.45 0.62
C ALA A 232 -5.55 1.95 -0.47
N PRO A 233 -6.04 2.14 -1.71
CA PRO A 233 -5.22 2.58 -2.82
C PRO A 233 -4.86 4.07 -2.70
N GLY A 234 -3.70 4.44 -3.21
CA GLY A 234 -3.24 5.84 -3.26
C GLY A 234 -3.98 6.73 -4.27
N SER A 235 -4.82 6.17 -5.14
CA SER A 235 -5.58 6.90 -6.17
C SER A 235 -6.82 6.14 -6.61
N ARG A 236 -7.84 6.87 -7.09
CA ARG A 236 -9.08 6.33 -7.69
C ARG A 236 -8.84 5.49 -8.94
N VAL A 237 -7.76 5.77 -9.68
CA VAL A 237 -7.37 5.01 -10.89
C VAL A 237 -7.22 3.51 -10.59
N VAL A 238 -6.77 3.16 -9.37
CA VAL A 238 -6.63 1.77 -8.94
C VAL A 238 -7.98 1.05 -8.92
N THR A 239 -8.96 1.66 -8.29
CA THR A 239 -10.32 1.12 -8.21
C THR A 239 -10.94 1.02 -9.60
N GLU A 240 -10.75 2.02 -10.46
CA GLU A 240 -11.28 2.03 -11.82
C GLU A 240 -10.78 0.85 -12.65
N TYR A 241 -9.46 0.58 -12.68
CA TYR A 241 -8.97 -0.57 -13.45
C TYR A 241 -9.34 -1.91 -12.81
N LEU A 242 -9.44 -2.02 -11.48
CA LEU A 242 -9.86 -3.24 -10.80
C LEU A 242 -11.34 -3.57 -11.10
N GLN A 243 -12.19 -2.55 -11.16
CA GLN A 243 -13.59 -2.69 -11.57
C GLN A 243 -13.70 -3.03 -13.06
N LYS A 244 -12.99 -2.31 -13.93
CA LYS A 244 -13.01 -2.53 -15.38
C LYS A 244 -12.53 -3.93 -15.78
N THR A 245 -11.57 -4.48 -15.03
CA THR A 245 -11.07 -5.85 -15.24
C THR A 245 -11.92 -6.92 -14.56
N GLY A 246 -12.96 -6.53 -13.80
CA GLY A 246 -13.82 -7.45 -13.06
C GLY A 246 -13.12 -8.15 -11.89
N LEU A 247 -12.01 -7.58 -11.38
CA LEU A 247 -11.22 -8.16 -10.30
C LEU A 247 -11.67 -7.69 -8.91
N GLN A 248 -12.25 -6.49 -8.80
CA GLN A 248 -12.73 -5.95 -7.53
C GLN A 248 -13.69 -6.89 -6.77
N PRO A 249 -14.70 -7.52 -7.40
CA PRO A 249 -15.62 -8.41 -6.69
C PRO A 249 -14.97 -9.62 -6.02
N TYR A 250 -13.81 -10.07 -6.52
CA TYR A 250 -13.06 -11.17 -5.92
C TYR A 250 -12.22 -10.70 -4.73
N LEU A 251 -11.70 -9.47 -4.77
CA LEU A 251 -11.06 -8.85 -3.62
C LEU A 251 -12.07 -8.63 -2.49
N ASP A 252 -13.28 -8.17 -2.84
CA ASP A 252 -14.37 -7.94 -1.89
C ASP A 252 -14.81 -9.24 -1.18
N GLN A 253 -14.93 -10.36 -1.91
CA GLN A 253 -15.24 -11.67 -1.33
C GLN A 253 -14.19 -12.16 -0.34
N LEU A 254 -12.94 -11.72 -0.49
CA LEU A 254 -11.86 -12.01 0.47
C LEU A 254 -11.71 -10.91 1.53
N GLY A 255 -12.65 -9.97 1.63
CA GLY A 255 -12.65 -8.88 2.62
C GLY A 255 -11.72 -7.71 2.30
N PHE A 256 -11.09 -7.67 1.12
CA PHE A 256 -10.27 -6.53 0.67
C PHE A 256 -11.15 -5.45 0.04
N ASN A 257 -12.15 -4.99 0.80
CA ASN A 257 -13.02 -3.90 0.40
C ASN A 257 -12.25 -2.58 0.41
N LEU A 258 -12.66 -1.67 -0.49
CA LEU A 258 -12.14 -0.31 -0.51
C LEU A 258 -12.53 0.40 0.80
N VAL A 259 -11.54 0.74 1.63
CA VAL A 259 -11.75 1.45 2.90
C VAL A 259 -11.48 2.95 2.83
N GLY A 260 -10.81 3.41 1.77
CA GLY A 260 -10.50 4.82 1.54
C GLY A 260 -9.30 5.04 0.64
N TYR A 261 -9.10 6.30 0.21
CA TYR A 261 -7.97 6.73 -0.60
C TYR A 261 -7.00 7.53 0.26
N GLY A 262 -5.89 6.92 0.67
CA GLY A 262 -4.92 7.59 1.51
C GLY A 262 -4.00 6.63 2.27
N CYS A 263 -3.21 7.19 3.20
CA CYS A 263 -2.17 6.44 3.89
C CYS A 263 -2.71 5.27 4.74
N THR A 264 -3.84 5.45 5.43
CA THR A 264 -4.51 4.41 6.24
C THR A 264 -3.51 3.63 7.11
N THR A 265 -3.56 2.29 7.12
CA THR A 265 -2.68 1.39 7.89
C THR A 265 -1.19 1.64 7.68
N CYS A 266 -0.77 2.26 6.56
CA CYS A 266 0.64 2.55 6.30
C CYS A 266 1.26 3.51 7.31
N ILE A 267 0.47 4.35 7.98
CA ILE A 267 0.94 5.35 8.96
C ILE A 267 0.51 5.04 10.41
N GLY A 268 0.00 3.82 10.65
CA GLY A 268 -0.64 3.42 11.91
C GLY A 268 -2.10 3.82 11.99
#